data_AF-A0A8S3Z6C0-F1
#
_entry.id   AF-A0A8S3Z6C0-F1
#
_cell.length_a   1.000
_cell.length_b   1.000
_cell.length_c   1.000
_cell.angle_alpha   90.00
_cell.angle_beta   90.00
_cell.angle_gamma   90.00
#
_symmetry.space_group_name_H-M   'P 1'
#
loop_
_entity.id
_entity.type
_entity.pdbx_description
1 polymer ?
#
loop_
_entity_poly.entity_id
_entity_poly.type
_entity_poly.pdbx_seq_one_letter_code
_entity_poly.pdbx_strand_id
1 'polypeptide(L)'
;MSATTTLNAEVRQRQVNSSGLEQINQNGVDNNETSARKEEAAATSQASDTDEDDLPVKPSKPSSQTLQATDKTTVGLDHCLKDFSPRWRNWVIRGIFSCLMISSFTFLIYLGPLALVLLIIAIQIMCFHEIITIGYVVYRTYELPWFRTLSWYFLFASNFFFFGESLIGYFGVLLARTDFLRPFVTYHRFISFSLYTAGLVGFVCSLVKRHYLKQFTLFGWTHVTLLLVVVQSHFIIQNVFEGLIWVLVPASMIICNDMMAYLFGFFFGRTPLIKLSPKKTWEGFIGGAFSTIIFGIV
;
A
#
# COMPACT_ATOMS: atom_id res chain seq x y z
N MET A 1 -25.59 55.79 76.02
CA MET A 1 -25.19 55.54 77.42
C MET A 1 -25.28 54.03 77.68
N SER A 2 -24.12 53.38 77.66
CA SER A 2 -23.74 52.09 78.28
C SER A 2 -24.52 50.77 78.08
N ALA A 3 -25.60 50.67 77.30
CA ALA A 3 -26.30 49.38 77.10
C ALA A 3 -26.21 48.76 75.70
N THR A 4 -25.71 49.49 74.68
CA THR A 4 -25.64 49.00 73.29
C THR A 4 -24.24 48.49 72.90
N THR A 5 -23.22 48.77 73.70
CA THR A 5 -21.83 48.31 73.45
C THR A 5 -21.57 46.90 73.98
N THR A 6 -22.28 46.48 75.03
CA THR A 6 -22.13 45.15 75.65
C THR A 6 -22.81 44.03 74.86
N LEU A 7 -23.94 44.30 74.19
CA LEU A 7 -24.63 43.31 73.36
C LEU A 7 -23.82 42.92 72.10
N ASN A 8 -23.09 43.88 71.52
CA ASN A 8 -22.25 43.64 70.33
C ASN A 8 -20.93 42.92 70.65
N ALA A 9 -20.47 42.95 71.90
CA ALA A 9 -19.30 42.18 72.33
C ALA A 9 -19.65 40.70 72.55
N GLU A 10 -20.85 40.41 73.06
CA GLU A 10 -21.30 39.04 73.37
C GLU A 10 -21.68 38.24 72.11
N VAL A 11 -22.20 38.91 71.06
CA VAL A 11 -22.46 38.29 69.75
C VAL A 11 -21.16 37.99 68.98
N ARG A 12 -20.12 38.82 69.13
CA ARG A 12 -18.80 38.59 68.52
C ARG A 12 -18.03 37.44 69.17
N GLN A 13 -18.15 37.25 70.49
CA GLN A 13 -17.52 36.12 71.19
C GLN A 13 -18.14 34.77 70.84
N ARG A 14 -19.45 34.70 70.56
CA ARG A 14 -20.08 33.46 70.09
C ARG A 14 -19.69 33.07 68.66
N GLN A 15 -19.38 34.03 67.78
CA GLN A 15 -18.89 33.75 66.43
C GLN A 15 -17.41 33.33 66.39
N VAL A 16 -16.57 33.79 67.33
CA VAL A 16 -15.14 33.40 67.40
C VAL A 16 -14.93 31.99 68.01
N ASN A 17 -15.82 31.54 68.91
CA ASN A 17 -15.78 30.16 69.42
C ASN A 17 -16.35 29.12 68.44
N SER A 18 -17.22 29.52 67.50
CA SER A 18 -17.70 28.63 66.43
C SER A 18 -16.61 28.35 65.39
N SER A 19 -15.77 29.35 65.08
CA SER A 19 -14.65 29.20 64.14
C SER A 19 -13.42 28.49 64.74
N GLY A 20 -13.31 28.43 66.07
CA GLY A 20 -12.28 27.64 66.77
C GLY A 20 -12.59 26.13 66.92
N LEU A 21 -13.87 25.73 66.81
CA LEU A 21 -14.30 24.32 66.88
C LEU A 21 -14.38 23.64 65.50
N GLU A 22 -14.49 24.41 64.40
CA GLU A 22 -14.35 23.88 63.03
C GLU A 22 -12.90 23.67 62.59
N GLN A 23 -11.91 24.29 63.24
CA GLN A 23 -10.49 24.13 62.90
C GLN A 23 -9.76 22.94 63.56
N ILE A 24 -10.39 22.24 64.52
CA ILE A 24 -9.76 21.07 65.17
C ILE A 24 -10.14 19.75 64.48
N ASN A 25 -11.21 19.73 63.65
CA ASN A 25 -11.68 18.49 62.98
C ASN A 25 -11.34 18.39 61.48
N GLN A 26 -10.53 19.30 60.93
CA GLN A 26 -10.08 19.25 59.52
C GLN A 26 -8.61 18.84 59.34
N ASN A 27 -7.82 18.71 60.41
CA ASN A 27 -6.39 18.36 60.30
C ASN A 27 -6.08 16.85 60.45
N GLY A 28 -7.09 15.98 60.34
CA GLY A 28 -6.94 14.54 60.61
C GLY A 28 -7.29 13.57 59.48
N VAL A 29 -7.83 14.03 58.34
CA VAL A 29 -8.36 13.12 57.30
C VAL A 29 -7.74 13.33 55.89
N ASP A 30 -7.05 14.44 55.62
CA ASP A 30 -6.59 14.73 54.24
C ASP A 30 -5.18 14.20 53.86
N ASN A 31 -4.44 13.61 54.81
CA ASN A 31 -3.07 13.14 54.53
C ASN A 31 -2.97 11.70 54.00
N ASN A 32 -4.06 10.92 53.97
CA ASN A 32 -4.05 9.58 53.36
C ASN A 32 -4.73 9.51 51.99
N GLU A 33 -5.69 10.39 51.68
CA GLU A 33 -6.26 10.47 50.33
C GLU A 33 -5.33 11.18 49.35
N THR A 34 -4.50 12.11 49.82
CA THR A 34 -3.54 12.82 48.94
C THR A 34 -2.38 11.93 48.47
N SER A 35 -2.04 10.85 49.18
CA SER A 35 -1.04 9.87 48.72
C SER A 35 -1.64 8.84 47.76
N ALA A 36 -2.85 8.34 48.02
CA ALA A 36 -3.53 7.40 47.13
C ALA A 36 -3.92 8.05 45.79
N ARG A 37 -4.35 9.32 45.82
CA ARG A 37 -4.65 10.09 44.60
C ARG A 37 -3.41 10.53 43.84
N LYS A 38 -2.23 10.56 44.47
CA LYS A 38 -0.94 10.80 43.78
C LYS A 38 -0.40 9.55 43.11
N GLU A 39 -0.64 8.36 43.65
CA GLU A 39 -0.30 7.10 42.97
C GLU A 39 -1.28 6.79 41.83
N GLU A 40 -2.58 7.09 41.96
CA GLU A 40 -3.54 7.00 40.85
C GLU A 40 -3.32 8.09 39.78
N ALA A 41 -2.94 9.31 40.16
CA ALA A 41 -2.57 10.36 39.20
C ALA A 41 -1.22 10.10 38.52
N ALA A 42 -0.28 9.38 39.16
CA ALA A 42 0.96 8.92 38.55
C ALA A 42 0.75 7.70 37.63
N ALA A 43 -0.26 6.87 37.90
CA ALA A 43 -0.65 5.75 37.02
C ALA A 43 -1.56 6.18 35.85
N THR A 44 -2.28 7.30 35.98
CA THR A 44 -3.22 7.81 34.96
C THR A 44 -2.62 8.94 34.08
N SER A 45 -1.40 9.39 34.37
CA SER A 45 -0.69 10.41 33.58
C SER A 45 0.31 9.85 32.55
N GLN A 46 0.21 8.56 32.21
CA GLN A 46 0.81 7.98 30.99
C GLN A 46 -0.20 7.71 29.87
N ALA A 47 -1.45 8.15 30.04
CA ALA A 47 -2.48 8.16 29.01
C ALA A 47 -2.78 9.62 28.59
N SER A 48 -1.76 10.29 28.05
CA SER A 48 -1.97 11.48 27.23
C SER A 48 -1.70 11.08 25.79
N ASP A 49 -2.74 10.56 25.13
CA ASP A 49 -2.80 10.49 23.68
C ASP A 49 -2.76 11.92 23.13
N THR A 50 -1.56 12.37 22.76
CA THR A 50 -1.39 13.45 21.78
C THR A 50 -1.71 12.87 20.40
N ASP A 51 -3.01 12.69 20.16
CA ASP A 51 -3.59 12.39 18.85
C ASP A 51 -4.21 13.66 18.23
N GLU A 52 -3.49 14.78 18.30
CA GLU A 52 -3.80 16.00 17.55
C GLU A 52 -2.55 16.46 16.80
N ASP A 53 -2.67 16.50 15.47
CA ASP A 53 -1.74 17.07 14.48
C ASP A 53 -0.32 16.52 14.41
N ASP A 54 -0.18 15.32 13.85
CA ASP A 54 0.78 15.09 12.76
C ASP A 54 0.50 13.75 12.07
N LEU A 55 -0.28 13.77 10.99
CA LEU A 55 -0.09 12.80 9.91
C LEU A 55 1.33 12.99 9.38
N PRO A 56 2.29 12.05 9.57
CA PRO A 56 3.64 12.29 9.10
C PRO A 56 3.75 11.72 7.70
N VAL A 57 3.28 12.44 6.68
CA VAL A 57 3.93 12.40 5.36
C VAL A 57 3.82 13.79 4.71
N LYS A 58 4.68 14.73 5.13
CA LYS A 58 5.34 15.51 4.08
C LYS A 58 6.26 14.50 3.39
N PRO A 59 5.98 14.09 2.14
CA PRO A 59 6.95 13.28 1.43
C PRO A 59 8.25 14.09 1.47
N SER A 60 9.35 13.47 1.89
CA SER A 60 10.66 14.00 1.56
C SER A 60 10.60 14.41 0.09
N LYS A 61 10.99 15.66 -0.21
CA LYS A 61 10.96 16.23 -1.56
C LYS A 61 11.31 15.10 -2.54
N PRO A 62 10.48 14.79 -3.54
CA PRO A 62 10.92 13.86 -4.56
C PRO A 62 12.20 14.47 -5.11
N SER A 63 13.33 13.79 -4.88
CA SER A 63 14.50 14.02 -5.68
C SER A 63 13.99 13.93 -7.11
N SER A 64 14.17 15.01 -7.86
CA SER A 64 13.62 15.17 -9.21
C SER A 64 14.33 14.26 -10.24
N GLN A 65 14.78 13.10 -9.78
CA GLN A 65 15.22 11.98 -10.56
C GLN A 65 14.12 10.93 -10.45
N THR A 66 13.11 11.07 -11.30
CA THR A 66 12.31 9.94 -11.73
C THR A 66 13.28 8.81 -12.08
N LEU A 67 13.38 7.79 -11.22
CA LEU A 67 14.12 6.56 -11.50
C LEU A 67 13.42 5.88 -12.67
N GLN A 68 13.75 6.30 -13.89
CA GLN A 68 13.53 5.46 -15.06
C GLN A 68 14.49 4.29 -14.88
N ALA A 69 13.97 3.09 -14.64
CA ALA A 69 14.73 1.83 -14.57
C ALA A 69 15.42 1.45 -15.90
N THR A 70 15.63 2.42 -16.80
CA THR A 70 16.09 2.27 -18.18
C THR A 70 17.54 2.75 -18.36
N ASP A 71 18.28 3.06 -17.31
CA ASP A 71 19.61 3.67 -17.48
C ASP A 71 20.73 2.67 -17.81
N LYS A 72 20.65 1.40 -17.39
CA LYS A 72 21.77 0.46 -17.62
C LYS A 72 21.79 -0.15 -19.03
N THR A 73 20.63 -0.41 -19.62
CA THR A 73 20.51 -1.00 -20.96
C THR A 73 20.66 0.04 -22.08
N THR A 74 20.31 1.29 -21.81
CA THR A 74 20.48 2.40 -22.76
C THR A 74 21.93 2.82 -22.93
N VAL A 75 22.76 2.76 -21.87
CA VAL A 75 24.18 3.14 -21.94
C VAL A 75 24.98 2.31 -22.97
N GLY A 76 24.68 1.01 -23.09
CA GLY A 76 25.30 0.14 -24.10
C GLY A 76 24.88 0.50 -25.53
N LEU A 77 23.58 0.73 -25.74
CA LEU A 77 23.06 1.16 -27.05
C LEU A 77 23.52 2.58 -27.41
N ASP A 78 23.61 3.48 -26.43
CA ASP A 78 24.06 4.86 -26.60
C ASP A 78 25.51 4.92 -27.07
N HIS A 79 26.36 3.97 -26.65
CA HIS A 79 27.72 3.86 -27.15
C HIS A 79 27.76 3.46 -28.64
N CYS A 80 26.88 2.55 -29.07
CA CYS A 80 26.76 2.12 -30.46
C CYS A 80 26.09 3.17 -31.37
N LEU A 81 25.31 4.09 -30.80
CA LEU A 81 24.56 5.13 -31.54
C LEU A 81 25.15 6.54 -31.37
N LYS A 82 26.44 6.66 -31.02
CA LYS A 82 27.12 7.95 -30.76
C LYS A 82 27.08 8.92 -31.95
N ASP A 83 27.03 8.41 -33.17
CA ASP A 83 27.07 9.23 -34.39
C ASP A 83 25.70 9.84 -34.77
N PHE A 84 24.62 9.43 -34.11
CA PHE A 84 23.28 9.95 -34.38
C PHE A 84 22.93 11.17 -33.51
N SER A 85 22.20 12.13 -34.10
CA SER A 85 21.59 13.25 -33.38
C SER A 85 20.76 12.75 -32.18
N PRO A 86 20.79 13.45 -31.02
CA PRO A 86 20.14 13.00 -29.79
C PRO A 86 18.63 12.75 -29.93
N ARG A 87 17.97 13.40 -30.90
CA ARG A 87 16.55 13.14 -31.22
C ARG A 87 16.35 11.79 -31.91
N TRP A 88 17.16 11.49 -32.92
CA TRP A 88 17.08 10.24 -33.68
C TRP A 88 17.58 9.04 -32.87
N ARG A 89 18.57 9.24 -32.00
CA ARG A 89 19.03 8.19 -31.08
C ARG A 89 17.91 7.72 -30.14
N ASN A 90 17.19 8.66 -29.53
CA ASN A 90 16.03 8.33 -28.69
C ASN A 90 14.93 7.61 -29.46
N TRP A 91 14.68 8.02 -30.71
CA TRP A 91 13.69 7.38 -31.57
C TRP A 91 14.09 5.94 -31.92
N VAL A 92 15.33 5.70 -32.31
CA VAL A 92 15.86 4.36 -32.64
C VAL A 92 15.85 3.45 -31.42
N ILE A 93 16.34 3.93 -30.27
CA ILE A 93 16.34 3.16 -29.02
C ILE A 93 14.91 2.71 -28.69
N ARG A 94 13.95 3.63 -28.79
CA ARG A 94 12.53 3.32 -28.52
C ARG A 94 11.96 2.37 -29.56
N GLY A 95 12.28 2.54 -30.84
CA GLY A 95 11.86 1.60 -31.89
C GLY A 95 12.38 0.18 -31.63
N ILE A 96 13.64 0.04 -31.21
CA ILE A 96 14.23 -1.26 -30.85
C ILE A 96 13.50 -1.87 -29.65
N PHE A 97 13.23 -1.09 -28.59
CA PHE A 97 12.48 -1.59 -27.44
C PHE A 97 11.03 -1.93 -27.78
N SER A 98 10.36 -1.19 -28.68
CA SER A 98 9.03 -1.51 -29.16
C SER A 98 9.02 -2.82 -29.96
N CYS A 99 9.97 -3.02 -30.87
CA CYS A 99 10.12 -4.28 -31.60
C CYS A 99 10.42 -5.46 -30.66
N LEU A 100 11.28 -5.24 -29.66
CA LEU A 100 11.61 -6.25 -28.65
C LEU A 100 10.40 -6.60 -27.79
N MET A 101 9.59 -5.61 -27.39
CA MET A 101 8.37 -5.81 -26.62
C MET A 101 7.33 -6.62 -27.42
N ILE A 102 7.10 -6.26 -28.69
CA ILE A 102 6.20 -7.00 -29.59
C ILE A 102 6.70 -8.43 -29.79
N SER A 103 7.98 -8.61 -30.10
CA SER A 103 8.58 -9.92 -30.31
C SER A 103 8.48 -10.81 -29.07
N SER A 104 8.79 -10.27 -27.89
CA SER A 104 8.65 -10.96 -26.61
C SER A 104 7.19 -11.36 -26.36
N PHE A 105 6.24 -10.46 -26.61
CA PHE A 105 4.82 -10.76 -26.45
C PHE A 105 4.36 -11.86 -27.40
N THR A 106 4.71 -11.81 -28.68
CA THR A 106 4.40 -12.88 -29.65
C THR A 106 5.03 -14.21 -29.25
N PHE A 107 6.26 -14.20 -28.74
CA PHE A 107 6.92 -15.40 -28.24
C PHE A 107 6.20 -16.02 -27.04
N LEU A 108 5.72 -15.19 -26.11
CA LEU A 108 4.94 -15.66 -24.95
C LEU A 108 3.60 -16.28 -25.36
N ILE A 109 2.95 -15.73 -26.39
CA ILE A 109 1.73 -16.30 -26.97
C ILE A 109 2.02 -17.67 -27.58
N TYR A 110 3.13 -17.80 -28.31
CA TYR A 110 3.56 -19.06 -28.92
C TYR A 110 3.79 -20.16 -27.87
N LEU A 111 4.28 -19.79 -26.68
CA LEU A 111 4.52 -20.72 -25.58
C LEU A 111 3.24 -21.20 -24.87
N GLY A 112 2.10 -20.55 -25.15
CA GLY A 112 0.77 -20.97 -24.73
C GLY A 112 0.27 -20.38 -23.40
N PRO A 113 -0.93 -20.80 -22.94
CA PRO A 113 -1.61 -20.21 -21.79
C PRO A 113 -0.82 -20.32 -20.47
N LEU A 114 -0.09 -21.42 -20.27
CA LEU A 114 0.70 -21.64 -19.06
C LEU A 114 1.82 -20.61 -18.91
N ALA A 115 2.48 -20.25 -20.02
CA ALA A 115 3.52 -19.23 -20.01
C ALA A 115 2.95 -17.84 -19.65
N LEU A 116 1.75 -17.51 -20.15
CA LEU A 116 1.06 -16.28 -19.79
C LEU A 116 0.68 -16.24 -18.31
N VAL A 117 0.17 -17.34 -17.75
CA VAL A 117 -0.13 -17.42 -16.31
C VAL A 117 1.12 -17.21 -15.47
N LEU A 118 2.24 -17.87 -15.82
CA LEU A 118 3.52 -17.67 -15.11
C LEU A 118 4.03 -16.23 -15.23
N LEU A 119 3.89 -15.61 -16.40
CA LEU A 119 4.25 -14.22 -16.61
C LEU A 119 3.40 -13.29 -15.74
N ILE A 120 2.09 -13.49 -15.69
CA ILE A 120 1.17 -12.69 -14.87
C ILE A 120 1.56 -12.80 -13.39
N ILE A 121 1.82 -14.01 -12.90
CA ILE A 121 2.28 -14.24 -11.51
C ILE A 121 3.63 -13.55 -11.26
N ALA A 122 4.57 -13.64 -12.20
CA ALA A 122 5.88 -12.98 -12.06
C ALA A 122 5.75 -11.45 -12.00
N ILE A 123 4.97 -10.85 -12.90
CA ILE A 123 4.69 -9.41 -12.91
C ILE A 123 4.00 -9.00 -11.61
N GLN A 124 3.00 -9.77 -11.16
CA GLN A 124 2.28 -9.54 -9.91
C GLN A 124 3.23 -9.49 -8.70
N ILE A 125 4.15 -10.46 -8.57
CA ILE A 125 5.13 -10.50 -7.48
C ILE A 125 6.08 -9.29 -7.54
N MET A 126 6.56 -8.94 -8.74
CA MET A 126 7.46 -7.79 -8.93
C MET A 126 6.77 -6.47 -8.57
N CYS A 127 5.54 -6.26 -9.04
CA CYS A 127 4.75 -5.07 -8.72
C CYS A 127 4.43 -5.00 -7.22
N PHE A 128 4.04 -6.11 -6.60
CA PHE A 128 3.79 -6.14 -5.16
C PHE A 128 5.04 -5.78 -4.36
N HIS A 129 6.19 -6.35 -4.72
CA HIS A 129 7.47 -6.04 -4.08
C HIS A 129 7.80 -4.55 -4.19
N GLU A 130 7.63 -3.94 -5.36
CA GLU A 130 7.88 -2.51 -5.57
C GLU A 130 6.95 -1.64 -4.71
N ILE A 131 5.64 -1.92 -4.71
CA ILE A 131 4.65 -1.14 -3.96
C ILE A 131 4.86 -1.26 -2.44
N ILE A 132 5.12 -2.48 -1.94
CA ILE A 132 5.41 -2.69 -0.51
C ILE A 132 6.75 -2.03 -0.12
N THR A 133 7.74 -2.05 -1.02
CA THR A 133 9.01 -1.38 -0.78
C THR A 133 8.84 0.14 -0.66
N ILE A 134 8.00 0.75 -1.51
CA ILE A 134 7.65 2.18 -1.39
C ILE A 134 6.98 2.45 -0.05
N GLY A 135 5.96 1.67 0.32
CA GLY A 135 5.29 1.81 1.61
C GLY A 135 6.27 1.68 2.78
N TYR A 136 7.18 0.72 2.73
CA TYR A 136 8.22 0.55 3.74
C TYR A 136 9.21 1.72 3.79
N VAL A 137 9.65 2.25 2.65
CA VAL A 137 10.58 3.39 2.58
C VAL A 137 9.99 4.62 3.27
N VAL A 138 8.69 4.87 3.13
CA VAL A 138 7.99 6.00 3.76
C VAL A 138 8.01 5.89 5.30
N TYR A 139 7.91 4.68 5.85
CA TYR A 139 7.87 4.43 7.30
C TYR A 139 9.17 3.85 7.89
N ARG A 140 10.27 3.87 7.11
CA ARG A 140 11.57 3.26 7.47
C ARG A 140 12.12 3.77 8.81
N THR A 141 11.87 5.03 9.13
CA THR A 141 12.36 5.71 10.35
C THR A 141 11.80 5.10 11.64
N TYR A 142 10.71 4.32 11.57
CA TYR A 142 10.05 3.75 12.75
C TYR A 142 10.43 2.30 13.05
N GLU A 143 11.41 1.73 12.32
CA GLU A 143 11.98 0.38 12.53
C GLU A 143 10.94 -0.69 12.90
N LEU A 144 9.85 -0.74 12.13
CA LEU A 144 8.73 -1.64 12.39
C LEU A 144 9.17 -3.10 12.22
N PRO A 145 9.10 -3.93 13.27
CA PRO A 145 9.54 -5.32 13.19
C PRO A 145 8.58 -6.14 12.32
N TRP A 146 9.11 -7.15 11.63
CA TRP A 146 8.38 -8.17 10.87
C TRP A 146 7.46 -7.71 9.71
N PHE A 147 7.34 -6.41 9.46
CA PHE A 147 6.41 -5.89 8.45
C PHE A 147 6.56 -6.56 7.08
N ARG A 148 7.79 -6.61 6.56
CA ARG A 148 8.06 -7.18 5.23
C ARG A 148 7.65 -8.65 5.17
N THR A 149 8.01 -9.43 6.18
CA THR A 149 7.69 -10.87 6.25
C THR A 149 6.18 -11.08 6.30
N LEU A 150 5.48 -10.24 7.07
CA LEU A 150 4.03 -10.29 7.18
C LEU A 150 3.33 -9.93 5.85
N SER A 151 3.81 -8.93 5.12
CA SER A 151 3.27 -8.60 3.79
C SER A 151 3.46 -9.73 2.78
N TRP A 152 4.63 -10.38 2.78
CA TRP A 152 4.88 -11.56 1.95
C TRP A 152 3.99 -12.75 2.35
N TYR A 153 3.74 -12.93 3.64
CA TYR A 153 2.82 -13.94 4.14
C TYR A 153 1.40 -13.71 3.60
N PHE A 154 0.88 -12.48 3.68
CA PHE A 154 -0.45 -12.18 3.15
C PHE A 154 -0.50 -12.31 1.63
N LEU A 155 0.56 -11.96 0.90
CA LEU A 155 0.65 -12.25 -0.54
C LEU A 155 0.51 -13.75 -0.82
N PHE A 156 1.25 -14.59 -0.09
CA PHE A 156 1.17 -16.03 -0.23
C PHE A 156 -0.24 -16.55 0.11
N ALA A 157 -0.81 -16.14 1.24
CA ALA A 157 -2.14 -16.57 1.67
C ALA A 157 -3.24 -16.17 0.67
N SER A 158 -3.20 -14.94 0.16
CA SER A 158 -4.14 -14.47 -0.87
C SER A 158 -3.97 -15.21 -2.19
N ASN A 159 -2.73 -15.42 -2.65
CA ASN A 159 -2.49 -16.21 -3.87
C ASN A 159 -2.93 -17.66 -3.70
N PHE A 160 -2.65 -18.28 -2.57
CA PHE A 160 -3.10 -19.64 -2.29
C PHE A 160 -4.62 -19.76 -2.39
N PHE A 161 -5.37 -18.77 -1.88
CA PHE A 161 -6.83 -18.72 -2.04
C PHE A 161 -7.26 -18.53 -3.51
N PHE A 162 -6.88 -17.41 -4.14
CA PHE A 162 -7.35 -17.06 -5.48
C PHE A 162 -6.83 -17.99 -6.58
N PHE A 163 -5.53 -18.29 -6.59
CA PHE A 163 -4.93 -19.17 -7.59
C PHE A 163 -5.31 -20.63 -7.33
N GLY A 164 -5.41 -21.04 -6.07
CA GLY A 164 -5.84 -22.39 -5.72
C GLY A 164 -7.28 -22.68 -6.16
N GLU A 165 -8.22 -21.76 -5.95
CA GLU A 165 -9.60 -21.88 -6.47
C GLU A 165 -9.61 -22.04 -8.00
N SER A 166 -8.90 -21.17 -8.74
CA SER A 166 -8.79 -21.30 -10.20
C SER A 166 -8.18 -22.65 -10.61
N LEU A 167 -7.10 -23.07 -9.97
CA LEU A 167 -6.40 -24.31 -10.31
C LEU A 167 -7.25 -25.55 -10.02
N ILE A 168 -8.03 -25.54 -8.94
CA ILE A 168 -8.97 -26.61 -8.60
C ILE A 168 -10.12 -26.64 -9.60
N GLY A 169 -10.62 -25.48 -10.03
CA GLY A 169 -11.66 -25.37 -11.05
C GLY A 169 -11.27 -26.01 -12.39
N TYR A 170 -10.06 -25.71 -12.90
CA TYR A 170 -9.61 -26.21 -14.21
C TYR A 170 -8.92 -27.58 -14.15
N PHE A 171 -8.12 -27.84 -13.11
CA PHE A 171 -7.26 -29.04 -13.02
C PHE A 171 -7.58 -29.93 -11.80
N GLY A 172 -8.70 -29.72 -11.11
CA GLY A 172 -9.03 -30.44 -9.87
C GLY A 172 -8.99 -31.96 -10.00
N VAL A 173 -9.45 -32.52 -11.13
CA VAL A 173 -9.41 -33.97 -11.40
C VAL A 173 -7.96 -34.48 -11.55
N LEU A 174 -7.09 -33.69 -12.17
CA LEU A 174 -5.68 -34.03 -12.34
C LEU A 174 -4.91 -33.91 -11.02
N LEU A 175 -5.16 -32.84 -10.25
CA LEU A 175 -4.51 -32.59 -8.96
C LEU A 175 -4.95 -33.58 -7.87
N ALA A 176 -6.22 -33.97 -7.84
CA ALA A 176 -6.74 -34.93 -6.86
C ALA A 176 -6.25 -36.38 -7.09
N ARG A 177 -5.64 -36.66 -8.26
CA ARG A 177 -5.09 -37.98 -8.59
C ARG A 177 -3.86 -38.33 -7.76
N THR A 178 -3.12 -37.33 -7.27
CA THR A 178 -1.96 -37.57 -6.40
C THR A 178 -2.39 -37.49 -4.94
N ASP A 179 -2.11 -38.56 -4.17
CA ASP A 179 -2.52 -38.66 -2.76
C ASP A 179 -1.99 -37.51 -1.90
N PHE A 180 -0.82 -36.95 -2.27
CA PHE A 180 -0.20 -35.83 -1.57
C PHE A 180 -0.94 -34.49 -1.75
N LEU A 181 -1.47 -34.18 -2.95
CA LEU A 181 -2.15 -32.91 -3.22
C LEU A 181 -3.64 -32.96 -2.88
N ARG A 182 -4.22 -34.15 -2.78
CA ARG A 182 -5.62 -34.37 -2.44
C ARG A 182 -6.11 -33.59 -1.20
N PRO A 183 -5.43 -33.58 -0.04
CA PRO A 183 -5.89 -32.79 1.11
C PRO A 183 -5.89 -31.29 0.84
N PHE A 184 -4.92 -30.77 0.08
CA PHE A 184 -4.84 -29.35 -0.28
C PHE A 184 -5.99 -28.93 -1.21
N VAL A 185 -6.45 -29.82 -2.08
CA VAL A 185 -7.60 -29.59 -2.97
C VAL A 185 -8.91 -29.70 -2.21
N THR A 186 -9.11 -30.77 -1.43
CA THR A 186 -10.39 -31.03 -0.73
C THR A 186 -10.66 -30.03 0.38
N TYR A 187 -9.64 -29.63 1.14
CA TYR A 187 -9.77 -28.70 2.27
C TYR A 187 -9.28 -27.29 1.94
N HIS A 188 -9.14 -26.96 0.66
CA HIS A 188 -8.57 -25.69 0.18
C HIS A 188 -9.13 -24.46 0.92
N ARG A 189 -10.46 -24.29 0.92
CA ARG A 189 -11.15 -23.15 1.55
C ARG A 189 -10.89 -23.06 3.06
N PHE A 190 -10.84 -24.20 3.74
CA PHE A 190 -10.53 -24.26 5.16
C PHE A 190 -9.07 -23.87 5.43
N ILE A 191 -8.13 -24.41 4.66
CA ILE A 191 -6.70 -24.09 4.75
C ILE A 191 -6.47 -22.59 4.47
N SER A 192 -7.11 -22.04 3.44
CA SER A 192 -7.04 -20.61 3.12
C SER A 192 -7.57 -19.74 4.26
N PHE A 193 -8.71 -20.11 4.85
CA PHE A 193 -9.26 -19.41 6.01
C PHE A 193 -8.30 -19.45 7.20
N SER A 194 -7.77 -20.64 7.54
CA SER A 194 -6.80 -20.79 8.61
C SER A 194 -5.51 -20.01 8.37
N LEU A 195 -4.98 -20.01 7.15
CA LEU A 195 -3.79 -19.22 6.77
C LEU A 195 -4.07 -17.72 6.96
N TYR A 196 -5.22 -17.23 6.50
CA TYR A 196 -5.55 -15.81 6.64
C TYR A 196 -5.71 -15.41 8.13
N THR A 197 -6.43 -16.21 8.91
CA THR A 197 -6.61 -15.97 10.36
C THR A 197 -5.28 -16.04 11.11
N ALA A 198 -4.40 -17.00 10.79
CA ALA A 198 -3.07 -17.09 11.39
C ALA A 198 -2.21 -15.86 11.08
N GLY A 199 -2.32 -15.31 9.86
CA GLY A 199 -1.67 -14.03 9.51
C GLY A 199 -2.20 -12.85 10.31
N LEU A 200 -3.53 -12.80 10.53
CA LEU A 200 -4.16 -11.76 11.33
C LEU A 200 -3.77 -11.85 12.80
N VAL A 201 -3.74 -13.05 13.38
CA VAL A 201 -3.23 -13.28 14.74
C VAL A 201 -1.75 -12.90 14.82
N GLY A 202 -0.94 -13.31 13.84
CA GLY A 202 0.48 -12.94 13.76
C GLY A 202 0.69 -11.42 13.68
N PHE A 203 -0.15 -10.70 12.94
CA PHE A 203 -0.15 -9.24 12.91
C PHE A 203 -0.46 -8.65 14.29
N VAL A 204 -1.54 -9.11 14.94
CA VAL A 204 -1.94 -8.64 16.27
C VAL A 204 -0.84 -8.90 17.31
N CYS A 205 -0.19 -10.07 17.27
CA CYS A 205 0.95 -10.39 18.13
C CYS A 205 2.20 -9.56 17.82
N SER A 206 2.34 -9.06 16.58
CA SER A 206 3.43 -8.18 16.17
C SER A 206 3.19 -6.71 16.54
N LEU A 207 2.05 -6.37 17.16
CA LEU A 207 1.75 -4.98 17.53
C LEU A 207 2.70 -4.50 18.63
N VAL A 208 3.34 -3.36 18.40
CA VAL A 208 4.28 -2.73 19.34
C VAL A 208 3.68 -1.43 19.86
N LYS A 209 3.63 -1.30 21.20
CA LYS A 209 3.21 -0.07 21.88
C LYS A 209 3.99 1.13 21.33
N ARG A 210 3.34 2.28 21.18
CA ARG A 210 3.84 3.56 20.59
C ARG A 210 3.67 3.72 19.08
N HIS A 211 3.47 2.66 18.29
CA HIS A 211 3.42 2.75 16.82
C HIS A 211 2.19 2.09 16.18
N TYR A 212 1.10 1.91 16.93
CA TYR A 212 -0.12 1.24 16.45
C TYR A 212 -0.69 1.85 15.17
N LEU A 213 -0.91 3.17 15.14
CA LEU A 213 -1.50 3.83 13.97
C LEU A 213 -0.67 3.58 12.69
N LYS A 214 0.65 3.56 12.80
CA LYS A 214 1.57 3.29 11.68
C LYS A 214 1.50 1.82 11.26
N GLN A 215 1.46 0.89 12.21
CA GLN A 215 1.29 -0.55 11.92
C GLN A 215 -0.04 -0.82 11.23
N PHE A 216 -1.13 -0.20 11.67
CA PHE A 216 -2.44 -0.31 11.03
C PHE A 216 -2.47 0.32 9.64
N THR A 217 -1.88 1.51 9.45
CA THR A 217 -1.77 2.14 8.13
C THR A 217 -1.01 1.26 7.16
N LEU A 218 0.08 0.64 7.61
CA LEU A 218 0.94 -0.18 6.78
C LEU A 218 0.34 -1.58 6.51
N PHE A 219 -0.44 -2.10 7.47
CA PHE A 219 -1.31 -3.25 7.29
C PHE A 219 -2.41 -2.97 6.25
N GLY A 220 -3.06 -1.80 6.35
CA GLY A 220 -4.03 -1.31 5.37
C GLY A 220 -3.40 -1.15 3.98
N TRP A 221 -2.21 -0.56 3.89
CA TRP A 221 -1.43 -0.46 2.64
C TRP A 221 -1.21 -1.83 2.00
N THR A 222 -0.82 -2.83 2.80
CA THR A 222 -0.65 -4.20 2.32
C THR A 222 -1.96 -4.77 1.78
N HIS A 223 -3.08 -4.62 2.49
CA HIS A 223 -4.38 -5.14 2.06
C HIS A 223 -4.93 -4.44 0.82
N VAL A 224 -4.77 -3.11 0.72
CA VAL A 224 -5.12 -2.36 -0.49
C VAL A 224 -4.26 -2.81 -1.67
N THR A 225 -2.96 -3.01 -1.46
CA THR A 225 -2.06 -3.51 -2.50
C THR A 225 -2.46 -4.92 -2.94
N LEU A 226 -2.80 -5.82 -2.02
CA LEU A 226 -3.29 -7.16 -2.34
C LEU A 226 -4.59 -7.11 -3.14
N LEU A 227 -5.54 -6.26 -2.71
CA LEU A 227 -6.79 -6.06 -3.42
C LEU A 227 -6.54 -5.58 -4.85
N LEU A 228 -5.65 -4.60 -5.05
CA LEU A 228 -5.38 -4.04 -6.38
C LEU A 228 -4.56 -4.98 -7.27
N VAL A 229 -3.60 -5.72 -6.72
CA VAL A 229 -2.63 -6.50 -7.51
C VAL A 229 -3.06 -7.95 -7.67
N VAL A 230 -3.55 -8.61 -6.61
CA VAL A 230 -3.90 -10.04 -6.61
C VAL A 230 -5.26 -10.28 -7.25
N VAL A 231 -6.27 -9.45 -6.94
CA VAL A 231 -7.61 -9.66 -7.52
C VAL A 231 -7.61 -9.37 -9.02
N GLN A 232 -6.90 -8.33 -9.45
CA GLN A 232 -6.75 -8.03 -10.88
C GLN A 232 -6.00 -9.15 -11.62
N SER A 233 -4.90 -9.66 -11.06
CA SER A 233 -4.17 -10.76 -11.69
C SER A 233 -5.01 -12.04 -11.78
N HIS A 234 -5.81 -12.33 -10.76
CA HIS A 234 -6.75 -13.46 -10.76
C HIS A 234 -7.76 -13.37 -11.91
N PHE A 235 -8.38 -12.21 -12.12
CA PHE A 235 -9.32 -12.02 -13.24
C PHE A 235 -8.63 -12.17 -14.60
N ILE A 236 -7.40 -11.66 -14.75
CA ILE A 236 -6.64 -11.85 -16.00
C ILE A 236 -6.35 -13.34 -16.23
N ILE A 237 -5.98 -14.08 -15.19
CA ILE A 237 -5.73 -15.53 -15.28
C ILE A 237 -7.00 -16.29 -15.67
N GLN A 238 -8.16 -15.92 -15.11
CA GLN A 238 -9.45 -16.50 -15.54
C GLN A 238 -9.71 -16.23 -17.03
N ASN A 239 -9.47 -14.99 -17.50
CA ASN A 239 -9.58 -14.67 -18.92
C ASN A 239 -8.61 -15.49 -19.79
N VAL A 240 -7.38 -15.78 -19.33
CA VAL A 240 -6.44 -16.66 -20.05
C VAL A 240 -7.04 -18.06 -20.25
N PHE A 241 -7.71 -18.61 -19.23
CA PHE A 241 -8.30 -19.94 -19.29
C PHE A 241 -9.61 -20.00 -20.09
N GLU A 242 -10.44 -18.95 -20.05
CA GLU A 242 -11.65 -18.84 -20.89
C GLU A 242 -11.32 -18.63 -22.37
N GLY A 243 -10.22 -17.95 -22.67
CA GLY A 243 -9.71 -17.84 -24.03
C GLY A 243 -8.64 -16.77 -24.18
N LEU A 244 -7.57 -17.10 -24.91
CA LEU A 244 -6.44 -16.19 -25.11
C LEU A 244 -6.86 -14.83 -25.67
N ILE A 245 -7.87 -14.80 -26.56
CA ILE A 245 -8.35 -13.56 -27.19
C ILE A 245 -8.72 -12.48 -26.17
N TRP A 246 -9.30 -12.85 -25.02
CA TRP A 246 -9.73 -11.93 -23.97
C TRP A 246 -8.57 -11.22 -23.28
N VAL A 247 -7.36 -11.77 -23.34
CA VAL A 247 -6.14 -11.12 -22.84
C VAL A 247 -5.39 -10.44 -23.97
N LEU A 248 -5.38 -11.02 -25.17
CA LEU A 248 -4.62 -10.49 -26.30
C LEU A 248 -5.18 -9.19 -26.85
N VAL A 249 -6.50 -9.07 -27.00
CA VAL A 249 -7.13 -7.84 -27.51
C VAL A 249 -6.83 -6.64 -26.61
N PRO A 250 -7.13 -6.65 -25.29
CA PRO A 250 -6.83 -5.51 -24.43
C PRO A 250 -5.32 -5.27 -24.29
N ALA A 251 -4.48 -6.31 -24.22
CA ALA A 251 -3.04 -6.13 -24.12
C ALA A 251 -2.44 -5.47 -25.38
N SER A 252 -2.84 -5.93 -26.57
CA SER A 252 -2.41 -5.32 -27.85
C SER A 252 -2.92 -3.89 -27.99
N MET A 253 -4.16 -3.61 -27.57
CA MET A 253 -4.73 -2.27 -27.56
C MET A 253 -3.90 -1.30 -26.71
N ILE A 254 -3.45 -1.72 -25.52
CA ILE A 254 -2.56 -0.92 -24.65
C ILE A 254 -1.19 -0.67 -25.31
N ILE A 255 -0.60 -1.70 -25.92
CA ILE A 255 0.69 -1.60 -26.61
C ILE A 255 0.60 -0.63 -27.79
N CYS A 256 -0.42 -0.80 -28.64
CA CYS A 256 -0.67 0.07 -29.78
C CYS A 256 -0.91 1.51 -29.35
N ASN A 257 -1.67 1.73 -28.27
CA ASN A 257 -1.90 3.06 -27.71
C ASN A 257 -0.59 3.73 -27.28
N ASP A 258 0.29 3.06 -26.53
CA ASP A 258 1.54 3.67 -26.08
C ASP A 258 2.51 3.93 -27.24
N MET A 259 2.56 3.04 -28.23
CA MET A 259 3.33 3.25 -29.46
C MET A 259 2.84 4.46 -30.27
N MET A 260 1.54 4.57 -30.48
CA MET A 260 0.95 5.65 -31.26
C MET A 260 1.00 6.98 -30.51
N ALA A 261 0.78 6.97 -29.20
CA ALA A 261 0.94 8.16 -28.37
C ALA A 261 2.38 8.69 -28.42
N TYR A 262 3.37 7.79 -28.47
CA TYR A 262 4.76 8.19 -28.70
C TYR A 262 4.99 8.73 -30.12
N LEU A 263 4.46 8.07 -31.15
CA LEU A 263 4.63 8.49 -32.55
C LEU A 263 4.05 9.89 -32.79
N PHE A 264 2.78 10.11 -32.41
CA PHE A 264 2.14 11.43 -32.52
C PHE A 264 2.78 12.46 -31.59
N GLY A 265 3.21 12.05 -30.39
CA GLY A 265 3.95 12.91 -29.47
C GLY A 265 5.32 13.36 -30.00
N PHE A 266 6.01 12.52 -30.79
CA PHE A 266 7.30 12.86 -31.38
C PHE A 266 7.16 13.84 -32.56
N PHE A 267 6.16 13.65 -33.42
CA PHE A 267 5.96 14.50 -34.61
C PHE A 267 5.23 15.81 -34.30
N PHE A 268 4.22 15.78 -33.43
CA PHE A 268 3.28 16.89 -33.20
C PHE A 268 3.29 17.42 -31.76
N GLY A 269 4.06 16.81 -30.85
CA GLY A 269 4.08 17.19 -29.44
C GLY A 269 4.64 18.59 -29.20
N ARG A 270 3.77 19.51 -28.77
CA ARG A 270 4.16 20.87 -28.39
C ARG A 270 3.67 21.23 -26.99
N THR A 271 2.61 20.60 -26.49
CA THR A 271 2.01 20.94 -25.20
C THR A 271 2.08 19.76 -24.19
N PRO A 272 2.66 19.96 -22.99
CA PRO A 272 2.76 18.91 -21.98
C PRO A 272 1.39 18.65 -21.30
N LEU A 273 1.08 17.38 -21.04
CA LEU A 273 -0.20 16.92 -20.49
C LEU A 273 -0.33 17.16 -18.98
N ILE A 274 0.69 16.80 -18.20
CA ILE A 274 0.68 16.87 -16.72
C ILE A 274 2.06 17.30 -16.20
N LYS A 275 2.11 18.16 -15.17
CA LYS A 275 3.36 18.64 -14.54
C LYS A 275 4.22 17.53 -13.91
N LEU A 276 3.57 16.45 -13.43
CA LEU A 276 4.24 15.28 -12.88
C LEU A 276 4.92 14.40 -13.95
N SER A 277 4.51 14.50 -15.23
CA SER A 277 5.08 13.75 -16.36
C SER A 277 5.33 14.68 -17.56
N PRO A 278 6.38 15.52 -17.52
CA PRO A 278 6.63 16.57 -18.52
C PRO A 278 6.96 16.03 -19.92
N LYS A 279 7.20 14.73 -20.08
CA LYS A 279 7.48 14.08 -21.37
C LYS A 279 6.22 13.58 -22.10
N LYS A 280 5.04 13.53 -21.46
CA LYS A 280 3.78 13.13 -22.10
C LYS A 280 3.09 14.39 -22.64
N THR A 281 2.68 14.36 -23.91
CA THR A 281 2.08 15.50 -24.62
C THR A 281 0.58 15.31 -24.84
N TRP A 282 -0.18 16.41 -24.91
CA TRP A 282 -1.61 16.38 -25.23
C TRP A 282 -1.84 15.80 -26.62
N GLU A 283 -1.04 16.23 -27.60
CA GLU A 283 -1.19 15.78 -28.99
C GLU A 283 -0.90 14.27 -29.14
N GLY A 284 0.06 13.76 -28.37
CA GLY A 284 0.33 12.33 -28.28
C GLY A 284 -0.83 11.55 -27.67
N PHE A 285 -1.43 12.04 -26.58
CA PHE A 285 -2.58 11.39 -25.94
C PHE A 285 -3.78 11.25 -26.88
N ILE A 286 -4.13 12.32 -27.62
CA ILE A 286 -5.23 12.29 -28.59
C ILE A 286 -4.91 11.35 -29.75
N GLY A 287 -3.70 11.41 -30.30
CA GLY A 287 -3.27 10.54 -31.39
C GLY A 287 -3.28 9.06 -31.01
N GLY A 288 -2.84 8.74 -29.79
CA GLY A 288 -2.95 7.39 -29.22
C GLY A 288 -4.40 6.94 -29.11
N ALA A 289 -5.27 7.75 -28.49
CA ALA A 289 -6.70 7.42 -28.33
C ALA A 289 -7.39 7.17 -29.68
N PHE A 290 -7.21 8.05 -30.66
CA PHE A 290 -7.80 7.90 -31.99
C PHE A 290 -7.32 6.64 -32.71
N SER A 291 -6.00 6.39 -32.70
CA SER A 291 -5.45 5.19 -33.33
C SER A 291 -5.93 3.90 -32.65
N THR A 292 -6.14 3.95 -31.34
CA THR A 292 -6.61 2.79 -30.56
C THR A 292 -8.08 2.48 -30.86
N ILE A 293 -8.92 3.51 -31.07
CA ILE A 293 -10.31 3.34 -31.50
C ILE A 293 -10.36 2.67 -32.88
N ILE A 294 -9.55 3.15 -33.82
CA ILE A 294 -9.49 2.54 -35.16
C ILE A 294 -9.03 1.09 -35.06
N PHE A 295 -7.98 0.82 -34.29
CA PHE A 295 -7.47 -0.54 -34.10
C PHE A 295 -8.50 -1.48 -33.46
N GLY A 296 -9.32 -0.99 -32.53
CA GLY A 296 -10.38 -1.79 -31.91
C GLY A 296 -11.59 -2.07 -32.80
N ILE A 297 -11.77 -1.33 -33.91
CA ILE A 297 -12.87 -1.54 -34.86
C ILE A 297 -12.50 -2.59 -35.93
N VAL A 298 -11.21 -2.71 -36.25
CA VAL A 298 -10.67 -3.64 -37.26
C VAL A 298 -10.49 -5.03 -36.67
#